data_AF-A0A933WYA3-F1
#
_entry.id   AF-A0A933WYA3-F1
#
_cell.length_a   1.000
_cell.length_b   1.000
_cell.length_c   1.000
_cell.angle_alpha   90.00
_cell.angle_beta   90.00
_cell.angle_gamma   90.00
#
_symmetry.space_group_name_H-M   'P 1'
#
loop_
_entity.id
_entity.type
_entity.pdbx_description
1 polymer ?
#
loop_
_entity_poly.entity_id
_entity_poly.type
_entity_poly.pdbx_seq_one_letter_code
_entity_poly.pdbx_strand_id
1 'polypeptide(L)' 'MDRRSDEDGSFVTEVPELEGCRTHGSTPQEALENCQQAIQLWIDIAKEIGKPIPAPKGRR' A
#
# COMPACT_ATOMS: atom_id res chain seq x y z
N MET A 1 -0.16 30.88 3.38
CA MET A 1 1.10 30.11 3.45
C MET A 1 0.70 28.67 3.73
N ASP A 2 0.88 27.76 2.76
CA ASP A 2 0.47 26.36 2.87
C ASP A 2 1.48 25.62 3.77
N ARG A 3 1.23 25.68 5.08
CA ARG A 3 2.01 24.96 6.08
C ARG A 3 1.36 23.59 6.21
N ARG A 4 1.64 22.69 5.26
CA ARG A 4 1.33 21.26 5.45
C ARG A 4 2.08 20.84 6.71
N SER A 5 1.32 20.56 7.75
CA SER A 5 1.82 19.97 8.98
C SER A 5 2.56 18.68 8.66
N ASP A 6 3.88 18.71 8.75
CA ASP A 6 4.74 17.56 9.01
C ASP A 6 4.55 17.04 10.46
N GLU A 7 3.33 17.13 11.00
CA GLU A 7 2.96 16.77 12.39
C GLU A 7 1.90 15.66 12.38
N ASP A 8 2.02 14.71 11.47
CA ASP A 8 1.29 13.46 11.55
C ASP A 8 2.31 12.38 11.25
N GLY A 9 2.74 11.65 12.27
CA GLY A 9 3.68 10.53 12.18
C GLY A 9 3.11 9.34 11.42
N SER A 10 2.40 9.58 10.33
CA SER A 10 1.78 8.58 9.49
C SER A 10 2.77 8.10 8.44
N PHE A 11 3.13 6.83 8.56
CA PHE A 11 3.89 6.09 7.58
C PHE A 11 2.99 5.82 6.37
N VAL A 12 3.31 6.45 5.25
CA VAL A 12 2.63 6.20 3.98
C VAL A 12 3.42 5.14 3.22
N THR A 13 2.77 4.01 2.97
CA THR A 13 3.29 2.91 2.15
C THR A 13 2.57 2.93 0.81
N GLU A 14 3.32 3.17 -0.26
CA GLU A 14 2.83 2.99 -1.62
C GLU A 14 3.33 1.66 -2.16
N VAL A 15 2.43 0.91 -2.81
CA VAL A 15 2.82 -0.32 -3.51
C VAL A 15 3.05 0.04 -4.98
N PRO A 16 4.30 0.18 -5.44
CA PRO A 16 4.59 0.57 -6.83
C PRO A 16 4.08 -0.46 -7.85
N GLU A 17 3.78 -1.68 -7.39
CA GLU A 17 3.27 -2.79 -8.21
C GLU A 17 1.75 -2.72 -8.39
N LEU A 18 1.05 -1.98 -7.53
CA LEU A 18 -0.40 -1.80 -7.55
C LEU A 18 -0.70 -0.31 -7.74
N GLU A 19 -0.83 0.12 -8.99
CA GLU A 19 -1.14 1.51 -9.34
C GLU A 19 -2.36 2.01 -8.55
N GLY A 20 -2.13 2.93 -7.60
CA GLY A 20 -3.18 3.51 -6.75
C GLY A 20 -3.35 2.88 -5.36
N CYS A 21 -2.61 1.81 -5.01
CA CYS A 21 -2.63 1.26 -3.66
C CYS A 21 -1.68 2.06 -2.75
N ARG A 22 -2.24 3.11 -2.14
CA ARG A 22 -1.57 3.91 -1.11
C ARG A 22 -2.23 3.60 0.23
N THR A 23 -1.45 3.05 1.14
CA THR A 23 -1.86 2.83 2.52
C THR A 23 -1.15 3.82 3.43
N HIS A 24 -1.82 4.19 4.52
CA HIS A 24 -1.24 5.02 5.55
C HIS A 24 -1.45 4.32 6.90
N GLY A 25 -0.59 4.60 7.86
CA GLY A 25 -0.75 4.14 9.23
C GLY A 25 0.05 5.01 10.16
N SER A 26 -0.43 5.18 11.39
CA SER A 26 0.17 6.04 12.41
C SER A 26 1.51 5.49 12.93
N THR A 27 1.84 4.25 12.56
CA THR A 27 3.09 3.56 12.87
C THR A 27 3.54 2.75 11.65
N PRO A 28 4.84 2.40 11.54
CA PRO A 28 5.31 1.62 10.40
C PRO A 28 4.69 0.21 10.39
N GLN A 29 4.38 -0.34 11.56
CA GLN A 29 3.71 -1.63 11.68
C GLN A 29 2.27 -1.55 11.18
N GLU A 30 1.50 -0.55 11.62
CA GLU A 30 0.12 -0.33 11.18
C GLU A 30 0.04 -0.08 9.67
N ALA A 31 0.96 0.73 9.13
CA ALA A 31 1.06 0.97 7.70
C ALA A 31 1.39 -0.32 6.92
N LEU A 32 2.19 -1.21 7.49
CA LEU A 32 2.52 -2.50 6.89
C LEU A 32 1.35 -3.49 6.96
N GLU A 33 0.62 -3.54 8.07
CA GLU A 33 -0.58 -4.37 8.22
C GLU A 33 -1.67 -3.91 7.24
N ASN A 34 -1.94 -2.61 7.16
CA ASN A 34 -2.86 -2.03 6.18
C ASN A 34 -2.44 -2.35 4.74
N CYS A 35 -1.14 -2.23 4.44
CA CYS A 35 -0.59 -2.56 3.13
C CYS A 35 -0.79 -4.05 2.78
N GLN A 36 -0.52 -4.96 3.72
CA GLN A 36 -0.74 -6.40 3.54
C GLN A 36 -2.21 -6.73 3.26
N GLN A 37 -3.14 -6.13 4.01
CA GLN A 37 -4.58 -6.31 3.78
C GLN A 37 -5.00 -5.79 2.39
N ALA A 38 -4.52 -4.61 2.01
CA ALA A 38 -4.82 -4.02 0.70
C ALA A 38 -4.26 -4.85 -0.46
N ILE A 39 -3.04 -5.39 -0.33
CA ILE A 39 -2.44 -6.31 -1.30
C ILE A 39 -3.28 -7.58 -1.41
N GLN A 40 -3.68 -8.17 -0.28
CA GLN A 40 -4.47 -9.40 -0.27
C GLN A 40 -5.82 -9.21 -0.96
N LEU A 41 -6.51 -8.10 -0.68
CA LEU A 41 -7.78 -7.74 -1.32
C LEU A 41 -7.59 -7.51 -2.82
N TRP A 42 -6.54 -6.79 -3.21
CA TRP A 42 -6.24 -6.54 -4.61
C TRP A 42 -5.96 -7.84 -5.38
N ILE A 43 -5.20 -8.77 -4.78
CA ILE A 43 -4.91 -10.07 -5.37
C ILE A 43 -6.18 -10.89 -5.55
N ASP A 44 -7.09 -10.85 -4.57
CA ASP A 44 -8.37 -11.56 -4.64
C ASP A 44 -9.20 -11.06 -5.83
N ILE A 45 -9.40 -9.74 -5.90
CA ILE A 45 -10.09 -9.08 -7.03
C ILE A 45 -9.37 -9.38 -8.34
N ALA A 46 -8.04 -9.31 -8.38
CA ALA A 46 -7.27 -9.59 -9.58
C ALA A 46 -7.48 -11.03 -10.07
N LYS A 47 -7.59 -12.01 -9.17
CA LYS A 47 -7.94 -13.39 -9.52
C LYS A 47 -9.37 -13.49 -10.03
N GLU A 48 -10.32 -12.83 -9.38
CA GLU A 48 -11.74 -12.84 -9.77
C GLU A 48 -11.96 -12.26 -11.18
N ILE A 49 -11.29 -11.15 -11.50
CA ILE A 49 -11.42 -10.48 -12.79
C ILE A 49 -10.43 -11.00 -13.85
N GLY A 50 -9.56 -11.96 -13.48
CA GLY A 50 -8.51 -12.50 -14.36
C GLY A 50 -7.41 -11.49 -14.73
N LYS A 51 -7.16 -10.49 -13.89
CA LYS A 51 -6.08 -9.52 -14.07
C LYS A 51 -4.72 -10.18 -13.77
N PRO A 52 -3.70 -9.97 -14.61
CA PRO A 52 -2.36 -10.49 -14.34
C PRO A 52 -1.78 -9.88 -13.06
N ILE A 53 -1.42 -10.74 -12.10
CA ILE A 53 -0.80 -10.32 -10.85
C ILE A 53 0.71 -10.11 -11.10
N PRO A 54 1.24 -8.90 -10.90
CA PRO A 54 2.68 -8.67 -11.00
C PRO A 54 3.40 -9.44 -9.90
N ALA A 55 4.52 -10.08 -10.25
CA ALA A 55 5.34 -10.80 -9.29
C ALA A 55 5.99 -9.80 -8.33
N PRO A 56 5.89 -10.01 -7.00
CA PRO A 56 6.40 -9.06 -6.02
C PRO A 56 7.89 -8.83 -6.26
N LYS A 57 8.27 -7.58 -6.54
CA LYS A 57 9.68 -7.16 -6.64
C LYS A 57 10.26 -7.05 -5.24
N GLY A 58 10.41 -8.22 -4.59
CA GLY A 58 11.21 -8.37 -3.38
C GLY A 58 12.60 -7.80 -3.66
N ARG A 59 12.86 -6.62 -3.09
CA ARG A 59 14.12 -5.90 -3.29
C ARG A 59 15.24 -6.75 -2.68
N ARG A 60 16.17 -7.20 -3.52
CA ARG A 60 17.44 -7.82 -3.11
C ARG A 60 18.38 -6.75 -2.55
#